data_AF-A0A2A2JUK3-F1
#
_entry.id   AF-A0A2A2JUK3-F1
#
_cell.length_a   1.000
_cell.length_b   1.000
_cell.length_c   1.000
_cell.angle_alpha   90.00
_cell.angle_beta   90.00
_cell.angle_gamma   90.00
#
_symmetry.space_group_name_H-M   'P 1'
#
loop_
_entity.id
_entity.type
_entity.pdbx_description
1 polymer ?
#
loop_
_entity_poly.entity_id
_entity_poly.type
_entity_poly.pdbx_seq_one_letter_code
_entity_poly.pdbx_strand_id
1 'polypeptide(L)'
;MGHLDGSVLQYSNHFWGDKHHGFQVLYENTKKGEESAQELSIFIKERLQLEDEYSKMLVKSMNKVSSFISSGSALETAWVLTKGTLELLAEIHVMMVKNLQDLSREIVKYKDEVSKSRKEAKQQPTIEAVNLMQTTTTCLQKAKETYYARCNEYEKVRKEANANPKEIAKVESKMLKAKEEYASYVEKYEAVRTNFLEKMESACRLFQGHDRNLYAALQQFLVVYSTQHQEMASAAQQVKIV
;
A
#
# COMPACT_ATOMS: atom_id res chain seq x y z
N MET A 1 22.61 17.44 3.72
CA MET A 1 22.21 16.42 2.71
C MET A 1 21.31 17.11 1.70
N GLY A 2 21.66 17.03 0.43
CA GLY A 2 21.21 17.93 -0.62
C GLY A 2 19.70 17.95 -0.86
N HIS A 3 19.20 19.13 -1.23
CA HIS A 3 17.93 19.29 -1.94
C HIS A 3 17.93 18.40 -3.19
N LEU A 4 17.15 17.32 -3.13
CA LEU A 4 16.67 16.62 -4.32
C LEU A 4 15.44 17.37 -4.82
N ASP A 5 15.66 18.51 -5.46
CA ASP A 5 14.68 19.12 -6.35
C ASP A 5 14.83 18.47 -7.73
N GLY A 6 13.96 17.51 -7.99
CA GLY A 6 13.90 16.70 -9.20
C GLY A 6 12.55 16.00 -9.24
N SER A 7 11.48 16.79 -9.39
CA SER A 7 10.06 16.41 -9.47
C SER A 7 9.71 15.09 -8.77
N VAL A 8 9.35 15.16 -7.49
CA VAL A 8 8.77 14.00 -6.79
C VAL A 8 7.64 13.44 -7.65
N LEU A 9 7.80 12.20 -8.13
CA LEU A 9 6.87 11.56 -9.07
C LEU A 9 5.47 11.53 -8.44
N GLN A 10 4.55 12.35 -8.96
CA GLN A 10 3.22 12.49 -8.38
C GLN A 10 2.27 11.45 -8.97
N TYR A 11 1.47 10.78 -8.15
CA TYR A 11 0.48 9.82 -8.64
C TYR A 11 -0.54 10.51 -9.56
N SER A 12 -0.90 11.76 -9.25
CA SER A 12 -1.79 12.60 -10.06
C SER A 12 -1.27 12.87 -11.48
N ASN A 13 -0.04 12.51 -11.83
CA ASN A 13 0.49 12.69 -13.17
C ASN A 13 0.53 11.37 -13.98
N HIS A 14 0.26 10.21 -13.36
CA HIS A 14 0.57 8.90 -13.95
C HIS A 14 -0.59 7.89 -13.92
N PHE A 15 -1.60 8.08 -13.06
CA PHE A 15 -2.69 7.12 -12.89
C PHE A 15 -3.99 7.53 -13.61
N TRP A 16 -3.90 7.91 -14.88
CA TRP A 16 -5.07 8.27 -15.70
C TRP A 16 -5.48 7.14 -16.64
N GLY A 17 -4.70 6.93 -17.71
CA GLY A 17 -4.87 5.88 -18.72
C GLY A 17 -6.18 5.96 -19.51
N ASP A 18 -6.18 5.41 -20.73
CA ASP A 18 -7.34 5.46 -21.65
C ASP A 18 -8.58 4.73 -21.12
N LYS A 19 -8.36 3.74 -20.25
CA LYS A 19 -9.44 2.95 -19.63
C LYS A 19 -9.86 3.46 -18.24
N HIS A 20 -9.23 4.52 -17.74
CA HIS A 20 -9.54 5.12 -16.44
C HIS A 20 -9.41 4.16 -15.24
N HIS A 21 -8.54 3.14 -15.32
CA HIS A 21 -8.35 2.15 -14.27
C HIS A 21 -7.42 2.59 -13.13
N GLY A 22 -6.91 3.82 -13.14
CA GLY A 22 -5.90 4.26 -12.18
C GLY A 22 -6.36 4.13 -10.72
N PHE A 23 -7.64 4.41 -10.41
CA PHE A 23 -8.16 4.25 -9.06
C PHE A 23 -8.07 2.80 -8.58
N GLN A 24 -8.45 1.85 -9.44
CA GLN A 24 -8.39 0.42 -9.11
C GLN A 24 -6.96 -0.03 -8.85
N VAL A 25 -6.02 0.37 -9.71
CA VAL A 25 -4.59 0.04 -9.54
C VAL A 25 -4.05 0.58 -8.22
N LEU A 26 -4.35 1.84 -7.88
CA LEU A 26 -3.93 2.45 -6.62
C LEU A 26 -4.56 1.76 -5.41
N TYR A 27 -5.85 1.45 -5.48
CA TYR A 27 -6.55 0.76 -4.41
C TYR A 27 -6.01 -0.66 -4.19
N GLU A 28 -5.71 -1.40 -5.26
CA GLU A 28 -5.07 -2.71 -5.16
C GLU A 28 -3.65 -2.62 -4.57
N ASN A 29 -2.91 -1.55 -4.87
CA ASN A 29 -1.59 -1.32 -4.29
C ASN A 29 -1.63 -1.20 -2.75
N THR A 30 -2.68 -0.60 -2.19
CA THR A 30 -2.83 -0.51 -0.73
C THR A 30 -2.90 -1.87 -0.04
N LYS A 31 -3.39 -2.92 -0.74
CA LYS A 31 -3.39 -4.28 -0.21
C LYS A 31 -1.96 -4.82 -0.08
N LYS A 32 -1.10 -4.55 -1.06
CA LYS A 32 0.33 -4.93 -0.99
C LYS A 32 1.02 -4.21 0.17
N GLY A 33 0.67 -2.95 0.42
CA GLY A 33 1.17 -2.21 1.56
C GLY A 33 0.78 -2.83 2.91
N GLU A 34 -0.46 -3.29 3.04
CA GLU A 34 -0.93 -4.04 4.21
C GLU A 34 -0.18 -5.37 4.39
N GLU A 35 0.09 -6.08 3.29
CA GLU A 35 0.90 -7.31 3.29
C GLU A 35 2.32 -7.04 3.81
N SER A 36 2.98 -5.94 3.39
CA SER A 36 4.30 -5.57 3.92
C SER A 36 4.29 -5.27 5.44
N ALA A 37 3.25 -4.60 5.95
CA ALA A 37 3.12 -4.38 7.39
C ALA A 37 2.88 -5.71 8.16
N GLN A 38 2.14 -6.64 7.57
CA GLN A 38 1.92 -7.97 8.11
C GLN A 38 3.21 -8.81 8.13
N GLU A 39 4.01 -8.77 7.06
CA GLU A 39 5.32 -9.43 6.99
C GLU A 39 6.26 -8.96 8.11
N LEU A 40 6.37 -7.63 8.29
CA LEU A 40 7.17 -7.06 9.37
C LEU A 40 6.68 -7.50 10.77
N SER A 41 5.35 -7.53 10.96
CA SER A 41 4.74 -8.00 12.20
C SER A 41 5.09 -9.46 12.50
N ILE A 42 5.08 -10.33 11.49
CA ILE A 42 5.47 -11.74 11.63
C ILE A 42 6.94 -11.84 12.02
N PHE A 43 7.82 -11.15 11.29
CA PHE A 43 9.26 -11.16 11.55
C PHE A 43 9.60 -10.77 13.00
N ILE A 44 9.07 -9.65 13.49
CA ILE A 44 9.35 -9.20 14.87
C ILE A 44 8.80 -10.18 15.91
N LYS A 45 7.64 -10.79 15.66
CA LYS A 45 7.08 -11.81 16.55
C LYS A 45 7.96 -13.06 16.63
N GLU A 46 8.49 -13.53 15.49
CA GLU A 46 9.41 -14.66 15.43
C GLU A 46 10.72 -14.33 16.15
N ARG A 47 11.27 -13.13 15.95
CA ARG A 47 12.45 -12.64 16.70
C ARG A 47 12.19 -12.60 18.20
N LEU A 48 11.05 -12.08 18.64
CA LEU A 48 10.68 -12.06 20.04
C LEU A 48 10.61 -13.47 20.64
N GLN A 49 9.99 -14.42 19.94
CA GLN A 49 9.90 -15.81 20.40
C GLN A 49 11.28 -16.46 20.54
N LEU A 50 12.19 -16.18 19.60
CA LEU A 50 13.56 -16.68 19.64
C LEU A 50 14.31 -16.15 20.87
N GLU A 51 14.23 -14.85 21.15
CA GLU A 51 14.90 -14.25 22.32
C GLU A 51 14.31 -14.71 23.66
N ASP A 52 13.00 -14.96 23.72
CA ASP A 52 12.35 -15.51 24.90
C ASP A 52 12.83 -16.94 25.20
N GLU A 53 12.97 -17.78 24.18
CA GLU A 53 13.52 -19.13 24.34
C GLU A 53 15.00 -19.09 24.72
N TYR A 54 15.78 -18.19 24.12
CA TYR A 54 17.18 -18.00 24.50
C TYR A 54 17.30 -17.62 25.99
N SER A 55 16.49 -16.67 26.46
CA SER A 55 16.47 -16.25 27.87
C SER A 55 16.16 -17.43 28.81
N LYS A 56 15.21 -18.28 28.46
CA LYS A 56 14.88 -19.50 29.24
C LYS A 56 16.05 -20.49 29.28
N MET A 57 16.74 -20.68 28.16
CA MET A 57 17.91 -21.56 28.08
C MET A 57 19.10 -21.02 28.87
N LEU A 58 19.26 -19.70 28.93
CA LEU A 58 20.26 -19.05 29.76
C LEU A 58 19.99 -19.29 31.25
N VAL A 59 18.75 -19.14 31.71
CA VAL A 59 18.36 -19.46 33.10
C VAL A 59 18.61 -20.93 33.46
N LYS A 60 18.30 -21.87 32.56
CA LYS A 60 18.62 -23.29 32.76
C LYS A 60 20.13 -23.50 32.94
N SER A 61 20.94 -22.79 32.16
CA SER A 61 22.41 -22.85 32.26
C SER A 61 22.91 -22.30 33.60
N MET A 62 22.36 -21.18 34.08
CA MET A 62 22.69 -20.63 35.41
C MET A 62 22.35 -21.59 36.54
N ASN A 63 21.20 -22.27 36.47
CA ASN A 63 20.82 -23.29 37.45
C ASN A 63 21.79 -24.48 37.44
N LYS A 64 22.27 -24.87 36.25
CA LYS A 64 23.29 -25.91 36.13
C LYS A 64 24.63 -25.49 36.74
N VAL A 65 25.09 -24.27 36.46
CA VAL A 65 26.31 -23.73 37.09
C VAL A 65 26.17 -23.66 38.62
N SER A 66 24.99 -23.31 39.13
CA SER A 66 24.72 -23.32 40.58
C SER A 66 24.93 -24.71 41.19
N SER A 67 24.57 -25.79 40.49
CA SER A 67 24.86 -27.16 40.97
C SER A 67 26.35 -27.51 40.99
N PHE A 68 27.17 -26.91 40.10
CA PHE A 68 28.62 -27.10 40.08
C PHE A 68 29.33 -26.33 41.20
N ILE A 69 28.78 -25.19 41.61
CA ILE A 69 29.26 -24.45 42.78
C ILE A 69 29.02 -25.31 44.04
N SER A 70 27.82 -25.88 44.20
CA SER A 70 27.47 -26.70 45.36
C SER A 70 28.17 -28.06 45.43
N SER A 71 28.88 -28.51 44.39
CA SER A 71 29.58 -29.80 44.40
C SER A 71 30.94 -29.76 45.10
N GLY A 72 31.40 -28.57 45.51
CA GLY A 72 32.73 -28.39 46.13
C GLY A 72 33.89 -28.69 45.18
N SER A 73 33.68 -28.50 43.87
CA SER A 73 34.73 -28.74 42.87
C SER A 73 35.91 -27.78 43.05
N ALA A 74 37.11 -28.19 42.63
CA ALA A 74 38.28 -27.31 42.60
C ALA A 74 38.12 -26.04 41.72
N LEU A 75 37.06 -25.97 40.90
CA LEU A 75 36.71 -24.83 40.06
C LEU A 75 35.62 -23.93 40.66
N GLU A 76 35.24 -24.09 41.94
CA GLU A 76 34.14 -23.34 42.56
C GLU A 76 34.19 -21.83 42.29
N THR A 77 35.33 -21.17 42.52
CA THR A 77 35.50 -19.73 42.25
C THR A 77 35.25 -19.38 40.78
N ALA A 78 35.73 -20.21 39.85
CA ALA A 78 35.50 -20.00 38.42
C ALA A 78 34.02 -20.18 38.06
N TRP A 79 33.31 -21.11 38.72
CA TRP A 79 31.87 -21.29 38.54
C TRP A 79 31.06 -20.13 39.10
N VAL A 80 31.44 -19.57 40.25
CA VAL A 80 30.81 -18.36 40.81
C VAL A 80 30.94 -17.20 39.83
N LEU A 81 32.14 -16.98 39.29
CA LEU A 81 32.39 -15.92 38.31
C LEU A 81 31.62 -16.14 36.99
N THR A 82 31.58 -17.39 36.52
CA THR A 82 30.79 -17.79 35.34
C THR A 82 29.31 -17.50 35.57
N LYS A 83 28.78 -17.83 36.75
CA LYS A 83 27.38 -17.56 37.09
C LYS A 83 27.07 -16.06 37.06
N GLY A 84 27.91 -15.22 37.65
CA GLY A 84 27.74 -13.77 37.60
C GLY A 84 27.78 -13.21 36.17
N THR A 85 28.64 -13.76 35.31
CA THR A 85 28.65 -13.42 33.88
C THR A 85 27.33 -13.77 33.19
N LEU A 86 26.77 -14.95 33.47
CA LEU A 86 25.49 -15.37 32.91
C LEU A 86 24.31 -14.53 33.45
N GLU A 87 24.36 -14.08 34.70
CA GLU A 87 23.35 -13.19 35.30
C GLU A 87 23.32 -11.84 34.57
N LEU A 88 24.47 -11.22 34.33
CA LEU A 88 24.55 -9.97 33.55
C LEU A 88 24.06 -10.14 32.11
N LEU A 89 24.42 -11.25 31.45
CA LEU A 89 23.90 -11.57 30.12
C LEU A 89 22.37 -11.76 30.16
N ALA A 90 21.84 -12.39 31.20
CA ALA A 90 20.39 -12.60 31.34
C ALA A 90 19.63 -11.28 31.49
N GLU A 91 20.18 -10.31 32.24
CA GLU A 91 19.60 -8.97 32.35
C GLU A 91 19.51 -8.26 30.99
N ILE A 92 20.57 -8.37 30.17
CA ILE A 92 20.59 -7.81 28.81
C ILE A 92 19.51 -8.46 27.94
N HIS A 93 19.38 -9.79 27.98
CA HIS A 93 18.36 -10.48 27.20
C HIS A 93 16.92 -10.16 27.67
N VAL A 94 16.69 -9.99 28.97
CA VAL A 94 15.38 -9.53 29.48
C VAL A 94 15.03 -8.15 28.92
N MET A 95 15.99 -7.23 28.85
CA MET A 95 15.78 -5.92 28.24
C MET A 95 15.49 -6.03 26.74
N MET A 96 16.21 -6.89 26.02
CA MET A 96 15.98 -7.15 24.60
C MET A 96 14.58 -7.69 24.33
N VAL A 97 14.12 -8.68 25.12
CA VAL A 97 12.77 -9.25 25.03
C VAL A 97 11.72 -8.16 25.26
N LYS A 98 11.91 -7.31 26.27
CA LYS A 98 11.00 -6.18 26.54
C LYS A 98 10.94 -5.20 25.36
N ASN A 99 12.08 -4.81 24.81
CA ASN A 99 12.15 -3.90 23.66
C ASN A 99 11.43 -4.49 22.43
N LEU A 100 11.62 -5.78 22.16
CA LEU A 100 10.92 -6.49 21.08
C LEU A 100 9.41 -6.61 21.33
N GLN A 101 8.98 -6.80 22.58
CA GLN A 101 7.55 -6.78 22.95
C GLN A 101 6.93 -5.41 22.69
N ASP A 102 7.62 -4.33 23.07
CA ASP A 102 7.15 -2.96 22.88
C ASP A 102 7.04 -2.65 21.38
N LEU A 103 8.10 -2.94 20.61
CA LEU A 103 8.10 -2.78 19.16
C LEU A 103 7.03 -3.64 18.47
N SER A 104 6.86 -4.89 18.91
CA SER A 104 5.80 -5.77 18.38
C SER A 104 4.41 -5.18 18.58
N ARG A 105 4.14 -4.54 19.73
CA ARG A 105 2.84 -3.91 20.01
C ARG A 105 2.61 -2.70 19.12
N GLU A 106 3.63 -1.87 18.92
CA GLU A 106 3.54 -0.71 18.03
C GLU A 106 3.28 -1.12 16.57
N ILE A 107 3.99 -2.14 16.07
CA ILE A 107 3.80 -2.63 14.70
C ILE A 107 2.41 -3.24 14.53
N VAL A 108 1.89 -4.00 15.50
CA VAL A 108 0.52 -4.55 15.43
C VAL A 108 -0.50 -3.43 15.38
N LYS A 109 -0.37 -2.42 16.25
CA LYS A 109 -1.25 -1.25 16.24
C LYS A 109 -1.21 -0.53 14.90
N TYR A 110 0.00 -0.29 14.37
CA TYR A 110 0.16 0.38 13.09
C TYR A 110 -0.42 -0.42 11.92
N LYS A 111 -0.24 -1.75 11.93
CA LYS A 111 -0.86 -2.64 10.94
C LYS A 111 -2.38 -2.50 10.94
N ASP A 112 -3.02 -2.46 12.11
CA ASP A 112 -4.47 -2.28 12.22
C ASP A 112 -4.91 -0.90 11.70
N GLU A 113 -4.10 0.16 11.93
CA GLU A 113 -4.31 1.49 11.36
C GLU A 113 -4.21 1.49 9.83
N VAL A 114 -3.27 0.74 9.25
CA VAL A 114 -3.14 0.54 7.80
C VAL A 114 -4.38 -0.17 7.24
N SER A 115 -4.82 -1.26 7.88
CA SER A 115 -6.05 -1.98 7.49
C SER A 115 -7.30 -1.10 7.54
N LYS A 116 -7.41 -0.23 8.55
CA LYS A 116 -8.50 0.75 8.66
C LYS A 116 -8.43 1.80 7.55
N SER A 117 -7.26 2.40 7.37
CA SER A 117 -7.02 3.45 6.35
C SER A 117 -7.30 2.94 4.93
N ARG A 118 -6.96 1.68 4.64
CA ARG A 118 -7.30 1.03 3.37
C ARG A 118 -8.81 0.96 3.11
N LYS A 119 -9.59 0.58 4.13
CA LYS A 119 -11.07 0.54 4.00
C LYS A 119 -11.65 1.92 3.72
N GLU A 120 -11.13 2.94 4.39
CA GLU A 120 -11.53 4.34 4.20
C GLU A 120 -11.08 4.91 2.84
N ALA A 121 -9.96 4.43 2.29
CA ALA A 121 -9.48 4.81 0.97
C ALA A 121 -10.37 4.34 -0.19
N LYS A 122 -11.35 3.44 0.08
CA LYS A 122 -12.39 3.06 -0.89
C LYS A 122 -13.42 4.18 -1.03
N GLN A 123 -13.01 5.26 -1.69
CA GLN A 123 -13.84 6.46 -1.90
C GLN A 123 -14.96 6.20 -2.92
N GLN A 124 -16.16 5.90 -2.41
CA GLN A 124 -17.34 5.65 -3.23
C GLN A 124 -17.64 6.76 -4.27
N PRO A 125 -17.55 8.06 -3.93
CA PRO A 125 -17.76 9.14 -4.91
C PRO A 125 -16.75 9.11 -6.07
N THR A 126 -15.50 8.73 -5.80
CA THR A 126 -14.46 8.63 -6.85
C THR A 126 -14.73 7.44 -7.77
N ILE A 127 -15.18 6.30 -7.21
CA ILE A 127 -15.58 5.11 -7.98
C ILE A 127 -16.75 5.45 -8.90
N GLU A 128 -17.74 6.18 -8.40
CA GLU A 128 -18.89 6.62 -9.20
C GLU A 128 -18.48 7.54 -10.36
N ALA A 129 -17.57 8.50 -10.10
CA ALA A 129 -17.04 9.37 -11.13
C ALA A 129 -16.25 8.60 -12.21
N VAL A 130 -15.42 7.62 -11.81
CA VAL A 130 -14.69 6.72 -12.73
C VAL A 130 -15.67 5.94 -13.61
N ASN A 131 -16.67 5.30 -13.00
CA ASN A 131 -17.66 4.48 -13.73
C ASN A 131 -18.49 5.33 -14.70
N LEU A 132 -18.90 6.53 -14.27
CA LEU A 132 -19.65 7.46 -15.11
C LEU A 132 -18.81 7.95 -16.29
N MET A 133 -17.52 8.21 -16.07
CA MET A 133 -16.57 8.59 -17.11
C MET A 133 -16.38 7.47 -18.14
N GLN A 134 -16.14 6.23 -17.69
CA GLN A 134 -16.01 5.06 -18.57
C GLN A 134 -17.29 4.82 -19.40
N THR A 135 -18.45 4.90 -18.77
CA THR A 135 -19.74 4.73 -19.43
C THR A 135 -19.99 5.83 -20.45
N THR A 136 -19.76 7.09 -20.07
CA THR A 136 -19.98 8.25 -20.95
C THR A 136 -19.03 8.21 -22.14
N THR A 137 -17.76 7.83 -21.94
CA THR A 137 -16.78 7.65 -23.02
C THR A 137 -17.22 6.57 -24.01
N THR A 138 -17.70 5.43 -23.50
CA THR A 138 -18.20 4.33 -24.33
C THR A 138 -19.43 4.73 -25.14
N CYS A 139 -20.41 5.38 -24.50
CA CYS A 139 -21.62 5.84 -25.19
C CYS A 139 -21.31 6.93 -26.23
N LEU A 140 -20.42 7.87 -25.89
CA LEU A 140 -19.99 8.93 -26.81
C LEU A 140 -19.35 8.33 -28.07
N GLN A 141 -18.44 7.36 -27.90
CA GLN A 141 -17.79 6.68 -29.02
C GLN A 141 -18.80 5.95 -29.90
N LYS A 142 -19.76 5.23 -29.30
CA LYS A 142 -20.83 4.54 -30.03
C LYS A 142 -21.78 5.49 -30.76
N ALA A 143 -22.14 6.61 -30.14
CA ALA A 143 -22.98 7.64 -30.75
C ALA A 143 -22.26 8.29 -31.95
N LYS A 144 -20.96 8.56 -31.81
CA LYS A 144 -20.10 9.05 -32.90
C LYS A 144 -20.07 8.09 -34.08
N GLU A 145 -19.81 6.81 -33.84
CA GLU A 145 -19.80 5.76 -34.88
C GLU A 145 -21.15 5.63 -35.58
N THR A 146 -22.24 5.67 -34.80
CA THR A 146 -23.61 5.60 -35.32
C THR A 146 -23.94 6.81 -36.18
N TYR A 147 -23.58 8.03 -35.73
CA TYR A 147 -23.77 9.25 -36.50
C TYR A 147 -23.03 9.18 -37.85
N TYR A 148 -21.76 8.79 -37.86
CA TYR A 148 -21.01 8.67 -39.12
C TYR A 148 -21.57 7.59 -40.05
N ALA A 149 -22.03 6.45 -39.51
CA ALA A 149 -22.70 5.43 -40.31
C ALA A 149 -23.98 5.98 -40.97
N ARG A 150 -24.77 6.78 -40.25
CA ARG A 150 -25.97 7.43 -40.81
C ARG A 150 -25.64 8.51 -41.83
N CYS A 151 -24.55 9.27 -41.66
CA CYS A 151 -24.08 10.21 -42.68
C CYS A 151 -23.71 9.49 -43.98
N ASN A 152 -23.00 8.36 -43.89
CA ASN A 152 -22.63 7.57 -45.05
C ASN A 152 -23.86 6.97 -45.77
N GLU A 153 -24.85 6.48 -45.01
CA GLU A 153 -26.12 5.98 -45.53
C GLU A 153 -26.88 7.09 -46.29
N TYR A 154 -26.98 8.28 -45.70
CA TYR A 154 -27.64 9.43 -46.31
C TYR A 154 -26.96 9.87 -47.61
N GLU A 155 -25.62 10.00 -47.61
CA GLU A 155 -24.85 10.36 -48.80
C GLU A 155 -24.99 9.33 -49.93
N LYS A 156 -25.08 8.04 -49.58
CA LYS A 156 -25.30 6.98 -50.56
C LYS A 156 -26.66 7.11 -51.24
N VAL A 157 -27.75 7.19 -50.46
CA VAL A 157 -29.12 7.28 -50.99
C VAL A 157 -29.30 8.57 -51.82
N ARG A 158 -28.69 9.68 -51.41
CA ARG A 158 -28.76 10.95 -52.15
C ARG A 158 -28.09 10.90 -53.53
N LYS A 159 -27.11 10.01 -53.74
CA LYS A 159 -26.35 9.88 -54.99
C LYS A 159 -26.94 8.87 -55.98
N GLU A 160 -28.01 8.16 -55.61
CA GLU A 160 -28.66 7.20 -56.49
C GLU A 160 -29.43 7.91 -57.62
N ALA A 161 -29.29 7.42 -58.86
CA ALA A 161 -29.85 8.08 -60.06
C ALA A 161 -31.39 8.20 -60.06
N ASN A 162 -32.09 7.34 -59.31
CA ASN A 162 -33.55 7.32 -59.15
C ASN A 162 -33.95 7.38 -57.66
N ALA A 163 -33.25 8.17 -56.86
CA ALA A 163 -33.48 8.22 -55.41
C ALA A 163 -34.92 8.64 -55.05
N ASN A 164 -35.59 7.84 -54.22
CA ASN A 164 -36.96 8.12 -53.78
C ASN A 164 -36.98 9.25 -52.74
N PRO A 165 -37.67 10.38 -52.98
CA PRO A 165 -37.72 11.50 -52.03
C PRO A 165 -38.21 11.12 -50.63
N LYS A 166 -39.15 10.17 -50.51
CA LYS A 166 -39.64 9.68 -49.22
C LYS A 166 -38.58 8.87 -48.46
N GLU A 167 -37.73 8.15 -49.19
CA GLU A 167 -36.64 7.37 -48.62
C GLU A 167 -35.49 8.27 -48.16
N ILE A 168 -35.12 9.26 -48.98
CA ILE A 168 -34.15 10.30 -48.60
C ILE A 168 -34.57 10.97 -47.28
N ALA A 169 -35.80 11.48 -47.20
CA ALA A 169 -36.31 12.14 -46.01
C ALA A 169 -36.30 11.23 -44.76
N LYS A 170 -36.58 9.94 -44.95
CA LYS A 170 -36.54 8.94 -43.86
C LYS A 170 -35.12 8.71 -43.34
N VAL A 171 -34.13 8.59 -44.23
CA VAL A 171 -32.71 8.40 -43.85
C VAL A 171 -32.16 9.68 -43.23
N GLU A 172 -32.50 10.85 -43.78
CA GLU A 172 -32.15 12.16 -43.22
C GLU A 172 -32.65 12.32 -41.79
N SER A 173 -33.92 11.98 -41.52
CA SER A 173 -34.49 12.03 -40.17
C SER A 173 -33.72 11.14 -39.18
N LYS A 174 -33.28 9.95 -39.59
CA LYS A 174 -32.45 9.07 -38.74
C LYS A 174 -31.07 9.67 -38.48
N MET A 175 -30.46 10.28 -39.51
CA MET A 175 -29.17 10.94 -39.37
C MET A 175 -29.26 12.15 -38.45
N LEU A 176 -30.34 12.95 -38.54
CA LEU A 176 -30.56 14.10 -37.65
C LEU A 176 -30.71 13.66 -36.19
N LYS A 177 -31.48 12.59 -35.93
CA LYS A 177 -31.59 12.02 -34.57
C LYS A 177 -30.25 11.52 -34.04
N ALA A 178 -29.45 10.84 -34.87
CA ALA A 178 -28.11 10.39 -34.46
C ALA A 178 -27.16 11.56 -34.20
N LYS A 179 -27.30 12.67 -34.94
CA LYS A 179 -26.54 13.90 -34.71
C LYS A 179 -26.90 14.54 -33.37
N GLU A 180 -28.19 14.64 -33.06
CA GLU A 180 -28.69 15.17 -31.77
C GLU A 180 -28.20 14.31 -30.60
N GLU A 181 -28.28 12.98 -30.72
CA GLU A 181 -27.78 12.06 -29.70
C GLU A 181 -26.27 12.22 -29.49
N TYR A 182 -25.47 12.26 -30.58
CA TYR A 182 -24.04 12.48 -30.48
C TYR A 182 -23.70 13.83 -29.83
N ALA A 183 -24.36 14.91 -30.24
CA ALA A 183 -24.18 16.25 -29.66
C ALA A 183 -24.49 16.25 -28.15
N SER A 184 -25.56 15.58 -27.72
CA SER A 184 -25.93 15.48 -26.30
C SER A 184 -24.85 14.78 -25.46
N TYR A 185 -24.18 13.76 -26.00
CA TYR A 185 -23.06 13.09 -25.33
C TYR A 185 -21.81 13.96 -25.31
N VAL A 186 -21.54 14.75 -26.36
CA VAL A 186 -20.42 15.71 -26.38
C VAL A 186 -20.59 16.75 -25.28
N GLU A 187 -21.78 17.32 -25.15
CA GLU A 187 -22.10 18.30 -24.09
C GLU A 187 -21.98 17.69 -22.69
N LYS A 188 -22.52 16.49 -22.49
CA LYS A 188 -22.44 15.77 -21.21
C LYS A 188 -21.00 15.41 -20.83
N TYR A 189 -20.17 15.06 -21.81
CA TYR A 189 -18.82 14.54 -21.57
C TYR A 189 -17.95 15.51 -20.79
N GLU A 190 -17.99 16.81 -21.09
CA GLU A 190 -17.13 17.79 -20.42
C GLU A 190 -17.42 17.92 -18.91
N ALA A 191 -18.70 17.90 -18.54
CA ALA A 191 -19.12 17.94 -17.14
C ALA A 191 -18.68 16.67 -16.39
N VAL A 192 -18.87 15.49 -17.01
CA VAL A 192 -18.43 14.21 -16.43
C VAL A 192 -16.91 14.15 -16.31
N ARG A 193 -16.18 14.60 -17.33
CA ARG A 193 -14.72 14.65 -17.34
C ARG A 193 -14.19 15.53 -16.22
N THR A 194 -14.72 16.74 -16.06
CA THR A 194 -14.28 17.67 -15.02
C THR A 194 -14.45 17.07 -13.62
N ASN A 195 -15.61 16.45 -13.35
CA ASN A 195 -15.86 15.78 -12.07
C ASN A 195 -14.91 14.58 -11.85
N PHE A 196 -14.69 13.76 -12.87
CA PHE A 196 -13.74 12.65 -12.82
C PHE A 196 -12.32 13.13 -12.51
N LEU A 197 -11.83 14.17 -13.21
CA LEU A 197 -10.48 14.70 -13.01
C LEU A 197 -10.27 15.17 -11.57
N GLU A 198 -11.20 15.96 -11.03
CA GLU A 198 -11.13 16.45 -9.66
C GLU A 198 -11.08 15.31 -8.62
N LYS A 199 -11.98 14.33 -8.75
CA LYS A 199 -12.05 13.21 -7.80
C LYS A 199 -10.84 12.30 -7.89
N MET A 200 -10.39 12.01 -9.12
CA MET A 200 -9.25 11.14 -9.34
C MET A 200 -7.93 11.78 -8.88
N GLU A 201 -7.75 13.09 -9.10
CA GLU A 201 -6.57 13.82 -8.59
C GLU A 201 -6.53 13.80 -7.06
N SER A 202 -7.67 14.03 -6.40
CA SER A 202 -7.80 13.94 -4.95
C SER A 202 -7.45 12.54 -4.43
N ALA A 203 -7.98 11.49 -5.06
CA ALA A 203 -7.66 10.12 -4.71
C ALA A 203 -6.18 9.80 -4.90
N CYS A 204 -5.55 10.25 -6.00
CA CYS A 204 -4.12 10.08 -6.23
C CYS A 204 -3.28 10.68 -5.09
N ARG A 205 -3.61 11.89 -4.63
CA ARG A 205 -2.92 12.52 -3.50
C ARG A 205 -3.08 11.72 -2.22
N LEU A 206 -4.30 11.21 -1.94
CA LEU A 206 -4.57 10.38 -0.79
C LEU A 206 -3.71 9.10 -0.80
N PHE A 207 -3.77 8.32 -1.89
CA PHE A 207 -3.02 7.08 -2.02
C PHE A 207 -1.51 7.31 -1.93
N GLN A 208 -1.00 8.37 -2.54
CA GLN A 208 0.42 8.72 -2.44
C GLN A 208 0.83 9.06 -1.00
N GLY A 209 -0.02 9.79 -0.27
CA GLY A 209 0.20 10.08 1.14
C GLY A 209 0.23 8.80 1.98
N HIS A 210 -0.72 7.88 1.76
CA HIS A 210 -0.75 6.58 2.44
C HIS A 210 0.52 5.78 2.19
N ASP A 211 0.95 5.64 0.93
CA ASP A 211 2.16 4.88 0.59
C ASP A 211 3.41 5.51 1.25
N ARG A 212 3.58 6.83 1.17
CA ARG A 212 4.73 7.50 1.81
C ARG A 212 4.77 7.28 3.32
N ASN A 213 3.61 7.42 3.98
CA ASN A 213 3.51 7.22 5.43
C ASN A 213 3.82 5.76 5.81
N LEU A 214 3.31 4.80 5.02
CA LEU A 214 3.60 3.38 5.18
C LEU A 214 5.10 3.11 5.07
N TYR A 215 5.75 3.51 3.98
CA TYR A 215 7.17 3.25 3.78
C TYR A 215 8.02 3.88 4.89
N ALA A 216 7.73 5.13 5.27
CA ALA A 216 8.45 5.81 6.33
C ALA A 216 8.31 5.08 7.68
N ALA A 217 7.09 4.63 8.04
CA ALA A 217 6.85 3.91 9.27
C ALA A 217 7.56 2.54 9.30
N LEU A 218 7.45 1.76 8.22
CA LEU A 218 8.12 0.45 8.13
C LEU A 218 9.65 0.58 8.22
N GLN A 219 10.23 1.58 7.55
CA GLN A 219 11.66 1.88 7.67
C GLN A 219 12.03 2.28 9.09
N GLN A 220 11.23 3.13 9.73
CA GLN A 220 11.48 3.54 11.10
C GLN A 220 11.46 2.36 12.08
N PHE A 221 10.51 1.42 11.95
CA PHE A 221 10.48 0.22 12.77
C PHE A 221 11.72 -0.66 12.59
N LEU A 222 12.19 -0.83 11.36
CA LEU A 222 13.42 -1.58 11.07
C LEU A 222 14.67 -0.90 11.64
N VAL A 223 14.71 0.44 11.61
CA VAL A 223 15.78 1.22 12.24
C VAL A 223 15.75 1.03 13.75
N VAL A 224 14.58 1.15 14.38
CA VAL A 224 14.42 0.92 15.83
C VAL A 224 14.89 -0.48 16.21
N TYR A 225 14.46 -1.51 15.48
CA TYR A 225 14.92 -2.89 15.68
C TYR A 225 16.44 -3.01 15.60
N SER A 226 17.04 -2.44 14.55
CA SER A 226 18.49 -2.54 14.31
C SER A 226 19.29 -1.82 15.40
N THR A 227 18.85 -0.63 15.80
CA THR A 227 19.49 0.16 16.86
C THR A 227 19.41 -0.56 18.21
N GLN A 228 18.22 -1.05 18.59
CA GLN A 228 18.05 -1.80 19.83
C GLN A 228 18.94 -3.05 19.85
N HIS A 229 19.02 -3.78 18.74
CA HIS A 229 19.89 -4.95 18.64
C HIS A 229 21.37 -4.58 18.77
N GLN A 230 21.81 -3.48 18.14
CA GLN A 230 23.19 -3.00 18.23
C GLN A 230 23.56 -2.57 19.65
N GLU A 231 22.66 -1.89 20.36
CA GLU A 231 22.83 -1.50 21.76
C GLU A 231 23.01 -2.72 22.66
N MET A 232 22.14 -3.74 22.52
CA MET A 232 22.22 -4.97 23.30
C MET A 232 23.50 -5.76 23.00
N ALA A 233 23.90 -5.85 21.73
CA ALA A 233 25.16 -6.50 21.35
C ALA A 233 26.38 -5.79 21.95
N SER A 234 26.36 -4.45 21.96
CA SER A 234 27.42 -3.64 22.57
C SER A 234 27.47 -3.83 24.09
N ALA A 235 26.31 -3.91 24.76
CA ALA A 235 26.23 -4.20 26.19
C ALA A 235 26.78 -5.60 26.51
N ALA A 236 26.45 -6.61 25.72
CA ALA A 236 26.93 -7.98 25.92
C ALA A 236 28.46 -8.09 25.79
N GLN A 237 29.08 -7.34 24.87
CA GLN A 237 30.54 -7.28 24.73
C GLN A 237 31.24 -6.63 25.92
N GLN A 238 30.55 -5.79 26.68
CA GLN A 238 31.10 -5.14 27.87
C GLN A 238 31.05 -6.04 29.12
N VAL A 239 30.30 -7.14 29.07
CA VAL A 239 30.31 -8.15 30.14
C VAL A 239 31.68 -8.84 30.15
N LYS A 240 32.56 -8.40 31.04
CA LYS A 240 33.89 -8.99 31.25
C LYS A 240 33.88 -9.90 32.46
N ILE A 241 34.59 -11.01 32.33
CA ILE A 241 35.05 -11.86 33.44
C ILE A 241 36.04 -10.99 34.24
N VAL A 242 35.65 -10.51 35.42
CA VAL A 242 36.57 -9.90 36.41
C VAL A 242 36.98 -10.96 37.41
#